data_AF-A0A848TSG1-F1
#
_entry.id   AF-A0A848TSG1-F1
#
_cell.length_a   1.000
_cell.length_b   1.000
_cell.length_c   1.000
_cell.angle_alpha   90.00
_cell.angle_beta   90.00
_cell.angle_gamma   90.00
#
_symmetry.space_group_name_H-M   'P 1'
#
loop_
_entity.id
_entity.type
_entity.pdbx_description
1 polymer ?
#
loop_
_entity_poly.entity_id
_entity_poly.type
_entity_poly.pdbx_seq_one_letter_code
_entity_poly.pdbx_strand_id
1 'polypeptide(L)' 'MLKIGLFIGFMLLISSCDNSKSPELSEGIWLGELEVQDSEILPFNFQLGRNETGKLLIDIYNASEVIKVDEV' A
#
# COMPACT_ATOMS: atom_id res chain seq x y z
N MET A 1 44.12 7.91 -18.08
CA MET A 1 42.93 8.78 -17.93
C MET A 1 41.66 8.11 -18.48
N LEU A 2 41.64 7.60 -19.73
CA LEU A 2 40.49 6.90 -20.32
C LEU A 2 39.96 5.69 -19.52
N LYS A 3 40.87 4.86 -18.97
CA LYS A 3 40.51 3.68 -18.15
C LYS A 3 39.78 4.02 -16.85
N ILE A 4 40.10 5.18 -16.26
CA ILE A 4 39.46 5.67 -15.04
C ILE A 4 38.07 6.22 -15.36
N GLY A 5 37.91 6.91 -16.49
CA GLY A 5 36.59 7.33 -16.98
C GLY A 5 35.65 6.16 -17.24
N LEU A 6 36.16 5.06 -17.81
CA LEU A 6 35.38 3.84 -18.04
C LEU A 6 34.91 3.20 -16.72
N PHE A 7 35.80 3.16 -15.71
CA PHE A 7 35.48 2.59 -14.40
C PHE A 7 34.44 3.43 -13.65
N ILE A 8 34.56 4.77 -13.69
CA ILE A 8 33.59 5.68 -13.09
C ILE A 8 32.23 5.57 -13.80
N GLY A 9 32.23 5.46 -15.13
CA GLY A 9 31.01 5.24 -15.91
C GLY A 9 30.30 3.94 -15.53
N PHE A 10 31.06 2.84 -15.36
CA PHE A 10 30.51 1.56 -14.93
C PHE A 10 29.93 1.60 -13.51
N MET A 11 30.57 2.35 -12.59
CA MET A 11 30.10 2.49 -11.21
C MET A 11 28.79 3.28 -11.10
N LEU A 12 28.56 4.26 -11.98
CA LEU A 12 27.31 5.01 -12.04
C LEU A 12 26.14 4.15 -12.52
N LEU A 13 26.38 3.21 -13.44
CA LEU A 13 25.34 2.31 -13.97
C LEU A 13 24.80 1.35 -12.90
N ILE A 14 25.65 0.88 -11.98
CA ILE A 14 25.22 -0.03 -10.91
C ILE A 14 24.59 0.68 -9.71
N SER A 15 24.67 2.02 -9.64
CA SER A 15 24.13 2.81 -8.54
C SER A 15 22.71 3.34 -8.78
N SER A 16 22.11 3.06 -9.95
CA SER A 16 20.78 3.54 -10.33
C SER A 16 19.62 2.68 -9.79
N CYS A 17 19.81 2.02 -8.65
CA CYS A 17 18.76 1.24 -8.01
C CYS A 17 17.78 2.19 -7.30
N ASP A 18 16.58 2.31 -7.87
CA ASP A 18 15.51 3.09 -7.27
C ASP A 18 14.88 2.29 -6.12
N ASN A 19 15.12 2.75 -4.88
CA ASN A 19 14.48 2.22 -3.68
C ASN A 19 13.23 3.06 -3.35
N SER A 20 12.47 3.45 -4.38
CA SER A 20 11.21 4.14 -4.18
C SER A 20 10.31 3.23 -3.34
N LYS A 21 9.96 3.72 -2.14
CA LYS A 21 8.99 3.03 -1.30
C LYS A 21 7.69 2.97 -2.09
N SER A 22 7.03 1.82 -2.10
CA SER A 22 5.68 1.71 -2.63
C SER A 22 4.81 2.80 -2.00
N PRO A 23 3.89 3.41 -2.77
CA PRO A 23 2.97 4.38 -2.22
C PRO A 23 2.19 3.75 -1.07
N GLU A 24 2.36 4.30 0.12
CA GLU A 24 1.63 3.85 1.30
C GLU A 24 0.27 4.53 1.36
N LEU A 25 -0.77 3.75 1.70
CA LEU A 25 -2.10 4.30 1.93
C LEU A 25 -2.08 5.17 3.18
N SER A 26 -2.65 6.37 3.09
CA SER A 26 -2.87 7.22 4.25
C SER A 26 -3.97 6.64 5.14
N GLU A 27 -3.76 6.70 6.46
CA GLU A 27 -4.80 6.37 7.43
C GLU A 27 -5.99 7.34 7.32
N GLY A 28 -7.19 6.87 7.72
CA GLY A 28 -8.42 7.67 7.68
C GLY A 28 -9.58 6.95 7.00
N ILE A 29 -10.61 7.71 6.63
CA ILE A 29 -11.82 7.19 5.99
C ILE A 29 -11.63 7.20 4.47
N TRP A 30 -11.81 6.04 3.85
CA TRP A 30 -11.75 5.85 2.41
C TRP A 30 -13.10 5.39 1.88
N LEU A 31 -13.49 5.87 0.70
CA LEU A 31 -14.60 5.32 -0.06
C LEU A 31 -14.08 4.22 -0.98
N GLY A 32 -14.71 3.06 -0.95
CA GLY A 32 -14.42 1.96 -1.86
C GLY A 32 -15.66 1.15 -2.19
N GLU A 33 -15.44 0.05 -2.89
CA GLU A 33 -16.48 -0.88 -3.33
C GLU A 33 -16.28 -2.23 -2.63
N LEU A 34 -17.37 -2.80 -2.11
CA LEU A 34 -17.41 -4.13 -1.52
C LEU A 34 -18.33 -5.01 -2.37
N GLU A 35 -17.79 -6.09 -2.91
CA GLU A 35 -18.61 -7.16 -3.52
C GLU A 35 -19.19 -8.03 -2.39
N VAL A 36 -20.51 -8.13 -2.36
CA VAL A 36 -21.25 -8.97 -1.41
C VAL A 36 -21.85 -10.18 -2.11
N GLN A 37 -22.75 -10.91 -1.45
CA GLN A 37 -23.45 -12.04 -2.07
C GLN A 37 -24.23 -11.59 -3.32
N ASP A 38 -24.49 -12.56 -4.20
CA ASP A 38 -25.18 -12.34 -5.47
C ASP A 38 -24.47 -11.36 -6.44
N SER A 39 -23.16 -11.15 -6.27
CA SER A 39 -22.33 -10.23 -7.07
C SER A 39 -22.83 -8.79 -7.06
N GLU A 40 -23.52 -8.39 -5.97
CA GLU A 40 -23.87 -7.00 -5.75
C GLU A 40 -22.64 -6.21 -5.29
N ILE A 41 -22.42 -5.04 -5.89
CA ILE A 41 -21.32 -4.13 -5.56
C ILE A 41 -21.90 -2.95 -4.80
N LEU A 42 -21.49 -2.80 -3.54
CA LEU A 42 -21.97 -1.74 -2.66
C LEU A 42 -20.85 -0.73 -2.35
N PRO A 43 -21.13 0.58 -2.41
CA PRO A 43 -20.19 1.59 -1.95
C PRO A 43 -20.13 1.58 -0.41
N PHE A 44 -18.92 1.48 0.15
CA PHE A 44 -18.68 1.45 1.59
C PHE A 44 -17.58 2.43 2.01
N ASN A 45 -17.71 2.94 3.23
CA ASN A 45 -16.64 3.67 3.91
C ASN A 45 -15.79 2.68 4.70
N PHE A 46 -14.47 2.75 4.49
CA PHE A 46 -13.46 1.92 5.13
C PHE A 46 -12.60 2.80 6.04
N GLN A 47 -12.47 2.43 7.31
CA GLN A 47 -11.52 3.10 8.19
C GLN A 47 -10.18 2.38 8.10
N LEU A 48 -9.19 3.03 7.50
CA LEU A 48 -7.82 2.56 7.42
C LEU A 48 -7.06 3.04 8.65
N GLY A 49 -6.34 2.11 9.28
CA GLY A 49 -5.41 2.36 10.38
C GLY A 49 -4.23 1.41 10.31
N ARG A 50 -3.44 1.40 11.38
CA ARG A 50 -2.35 0.43 11.56
C ARG A 50 -2.44 -0.25 12.90
N ASN A 51 -2.06 -1.52 12.93
CA ASN A 51 -1.94 -2.25 14.19
C ASN A 51 -0.60 -1.95 14.89
N GLU A 52 -0.37 -2.56 16.06
CA GLU A 52 0.86 -2.37 16.86
C GLU A 52 2.15 -2.73 16.11
N THR A 53 2.06 -3.58 15.08
CA THR A 53 3.19 -3.97 14.22
C THR A 53 3.36 -3.09 12.98
N GLY A 54 2.53 -2.07 12.81
CA GLY A 54 2.54 -1.15 11.66
C GLY A 54 1.88 -1.67 10.39
N LYS A 55 1.25 -2.87 10.43
CA LYS A 55 0.50 -3.43 9.30
C LYS A 55 -0.82 -2.69 9.13
N LEU A 56 -1.25 -2.55 7.88
CA LEU A 56 -2.53 -1.96 7.52
C LEU A 56 -3.67 -2.77 8.15
N LEU A 57 -4.62 -2.08 8.76
CA LEU A 57 -5.85 -2.63 9.27
C LEU A 57 -7.01 -1.86 8.66
N ILE A 58 -8.02 -2.58 8.18
CA ILE A 58 -9.24 -2.01 7.62
C ILE A 58 -10.42 -2.40 8.51
N ASP A 59 -11.10 -1.40 9.05
CA ASP A 59 -12.36 -1.59 9.78
C ASP A 59 -13.54 -1.23 8.87
N ILE A 60 -14.47 -2.17 8.70
CA ILE A 60 -15.73 -2.01 7.95
C ILE A 60 -16.89 -2.03 8.94
N TYR A 61 -17.71 -0.98 8.92
CA TYR A 61 -18.85 -0.84 9.83
C TYR A 61 -20.14 -1.30 9.14
N ASN A 62 -20.70 -2.42 9.59
CA ASN A 62 -21.98 -2.97 9.13
C ASN A 62 -23.02 -2.88 10.25
N ALA A 63 -23.65 -1.70 10.37
CA ALA A 63 -24.55 -1.38 11.47
C ALA A 63 -23.90 -1.59 12.85
N SER A 64 -24.31 -2.63 13.58
CA SER A 64 -23.75 -2.96 14.91
C SER A 64 -22.49 -3.82 14.85
N GLU A 65 -22.15 -4.35 13.67
CA GLU A 65 -20.98 -5.20 13.46
C GLU A 65 -19.79 -4.40 12.94
N VAL A 66 -18.59 -4.74 13.40
CA VAL A 66 -17.33 -4.21 12.88
C VAL A 66 -16.51 -5.38 12.35
N ILE A 67 -16.30 -5.41 11.05
CA ILE A 67 -15.49 -6.43 10.38
C ILE A 67 -14.07 -5.89 10.27
N LYS A 68 -13.11 -6.63 10.82
CA LYS A 68 -11.67 -6.29 10.79
C LYS A 68 -10.98 -7.09 9.69
N VAL A 69 -10.26 -6.40 8.81
CA VAL A 69 -9.49 -7.01 7.71
C VAL A 69 -8.03 -6.59 7.85
N ASP A 70 -7.14 -7.57 8.02
CA ASP A 70 -5.69 -7.40 8.23
C ASP A 70 -4.81 -8.18 7.25
N GLU A 71 -5.43 -8.94 6.33
CA GLU A 71 -4.78 -9.57 5.18
C GLU A 71 -5.14 -8.80 3.89
N VAL A 72 -4.10 -8.33 3.18
CA VAL A 72 -4.19 -7.81 1.81
C VAL A 72 -3.30 -8.66 0.94
#